data_AF-A0A9R1PLP0-F1
#
_entry.id   AF-A0A9R1PLP0-F1
#
_cell.length_a   1.000
_cell.length_b   1.000
_cell.length_c   1.000
_cell.angle_alpha   90.00
_cell.angle_beta   90.00
_cell.angle_gamma   90.00
#
_symmetry.space_group_name_H-M   'P 1'
#
loop_
_entity.id
_entity.type
_entity.pdbx_description
1 polymer ?
#
loop_
_entity_poly.entity_id
_entity_poly.type
_entity_poly.pdbx_seq_one_letter_code
_entity_poly.pdbx_strand_id
1 'polypeptide(L)'
;MINDHFVVNPTTEQMEDSELDLMMAGTDSAILMIEGFCDFLTEEKLLQAVETGQVAIREICKAIDVLVQTCGKKKMVEAINLPPAELYRHVEDISGHELVKALQIKEKIPRRKALSALEEKVIMILSEQGYVSKDELSGPIENLADIVEEEDEDEVIEDGEVDEGDVHIKPVSRKPHHQLFSEVDVKLVFKEVSSKYLRRRIVEVNVIARMLRYIYYSICWVGSFHLHIAFQFATSQFYSGL
;
A
#
# COMPACT_ATOMS: atom_id res chain seq x y z
N MET A 1 -25.99 23.50 14.87
CA MET A 1 -27.13 23.99 14.07
C MET A 1 -28.14 24.55 15.05
N ILE A 2 -28.53 25.82 14.92
CA ILE A 2 -29.38 26.52 15.88
C ILE A 2 -30.53 27.13 15.09
N ASN A 3 -31.78 26.84 15.47
CA ASN A 3 -32.98 27.31 14.74
C ASN A 3 -32.91 27.03 13.22
N ASP A 4 -32.56 25.81 12.82
CA ASP A 4 -32.38 25.41 11.41
C ASP A 4 -31.31 26.20 10.62
N HIS A 5 -30.36 26.83 11.32
CA HIS A 5 -29.25 27.54 10.70
C HIS A 5 -27.89 26.92 11.07
N PHE A 6 -27.04 26.74 10.06
CA PHE A 6 -25.67 26.28 10.24
C PHE A 6 -24.80 27.44 10.69
N VAL A 7 -24.17 27.29 11.86
CA VAL A 7 -23.25 28.27 12.44
C VAL A 7 -21.85 27.67 12.40
N VAL A 8 -20.92 28.35 11.73
CA VAL A 8 -19.51 27.94 11.64
C VAL A 8 -18.76 28.49 12.85
N ASN A 9 -17.96 27.64 13.51
CA ASN A 9 -17.21 27.97 14.73
C ASN A 9 -18.08 28.64 15.81
N PRO A 10 -19.18 27.98 16.25
CA PRO A 10 -20.08 28.54 17.25
C PRO A 10 -19.38 28.76 18.60
N THR A 11 -19.87 29.71 19.38
CA THR A 11 -19.41 29.92 20.77
C THR A 11 -19.94 28.83 21.69
N THR A 12 -19.38 28.73 22.91
CA THR A 12 -19.87 27.78 23.93
C THR A 12 -21.36 27.98 24.24
N GLU A 13 -21.81 29.23 24.37
CA GLU A 13 -23.23 29.56 24.61
C GLU A 13 -24.11 29.10 23.43
N GLN A 14 -23.66 29.32 22.19
CA GLN A 14 -24.38 28.87 20.99
C GLN A 14 -24.48 27.34 20.90
N MET A 15 -23.49 26.63 21.42
CA MET A 15 -23.48 25.17 21.41
C MET A 15 -24.50 24.55 22.37
N GLU A 16 -24.94 25.27 23.42
CA GLU A 16 -25.97 24.78 24.35
C GLU A 16 -27.33 24.59 23.67
N ASP A 17 -27.65 25.43 22.68
CA ASP A 17 -28.88 25.37 21.88
C ASP A 17 -28.69 24.65 20.53
N SER A 18 -27.54 23.98 20.33
CA SER A 18 -27.18 23.39 19.04
C SER A 18 -27.64 21.94 18.92
N GLU A 19 -28.37 21.63 17.84
CA GLU A 19 -28.76 20.26 17.47
C GLU A 19 -27.64 19.50 16.71
N LEU A 20 -26.51 20.15 16.44
CA LEU A 20 -25.39 19.61 15.68
C LEU A 20 -24.06 20.11 16.22
N ASP A 21 -23.22 19.18 16.67
CA ASP A 21 -21.81 19.37 16.96
C ASP A 21 -20.98 18.63 15.90
N LEU A 22 -20.29 19.36 15.04
CA LEU A 22 -19.56 18.79 13.91
C LEU A 22 -18.20 19.44 13.78
N MET A 23 -17.15 18.64 13.99
CA MET A 23 -15.77 18.98 13.75
C MET A 23 -15.32 18.41 12.41
N MET A 24 -14.71 19.24 11.57
CA MET A 24 -14.23 18.84 10.26
C MET A 24 -12.80 19.33 10.01
N ALA A 25 -12.02 18.53 9.30
CA ALA A 25 -10.71 18.92 8.79
C ALA A 25 -10.56 18.50 7.32
N GLY A 26 -9.88 19.33 6.54
CA GLY A 26 -9.79 19.14 5.10
C GLY A 26 -8.74 20.01 4.43
N THR A 27 -8.60 19.83 3.12
CA THR A 27 -7.91 20.74 2.21
C THR A 27 -8.92 21.67 1.54
N ASP A 28 -8.45 22.54 0.64
CA ASP A 28 -9.29 23.40 -0.19
C ASP A 28 -10.31 22.63 -1.06
N SER A 29 -10.01 21.37 -1.33
CA SER A 29 -10.65 20.52 -2.34
C SER A 29 -11.25 19.24 -1.77
N ALA A 30 -10.80 18.76 -0.61
CA ALA A 30 -11.25 17.49 -0.05
C ALA A 30 -11.41 17.54 1.48
N ILE A 31 -12.43 16.85 1.96
CA ILE A 31 -12.61 16.59 3.40
C ILE A 31 -11.75 15.38 3.78
N LEU A 32 -10.99 15.50 4.86
CA LEU A 32 -10.08 14.47 5.35
C LEU A 32 -10.61 13.78 6.61
N MET A 33 -11.31 14.52 7.47
CA MET A 33 -11.85 14.00 8.73
C MET A 33 -13.15 14.73 9.09
N ILE A 34 -14.10 13.96 9.64
CA ILE A 34 -15.34 14.45 10.22
C ILE A 34 -15.55 13.67 11.52
N GLU A 35 -15.82 14.38 12.61
CA GLU A 35 -16.19 13.84 13.92
C GLU A 35 -17.34 14.68 14.47
N GLY A 36 -18.34 14.08 15.11
CA GLY A 36 -19.46 14.86 15.63
C GLY A 36 -20.62 14.04 16.18
N PHE A 37 -21.56 14.77 16.75
CA PHE A 37 -22.83 14.27 17.24
C PHE A 37 -23.98 15.16 16.74
N CYS A 38 -25.15 14.58 16.52
CA CYS A 38 -26.33 15.32 16.11
C CYS A 38 -27.60 14.72 16.73
N ASP A 39 -28.59 15.56 17.00
CA ASP A 39 -29.89 15.13 17.50
C ASP A 39 -30.82 14.73 16.35
N PHE A 40 -30.73 13.47 15.94
CA PHE A 40 -31.62 12.83 14.95
C PHE A 40 -31.87 13.65 13.67
N LEU A 41 -30.84 14.29 13.14
CA LEU A 41 -30.92 15.06 11.89
C LEU A 41 -31.07 14.14 10.67
N THR A 42 -31.72 14.65 9.62
CA THR A 42 -31.82 13.92 8.35
C THR A 42 -30.48 13.90 7.62
N GLU A 43 -30.30 12.92 6.74
CA GLU A 43 -29.07 12.79 5.94
C GLU A 43 -28.83 14.04 5.08
N GLU A 44 -29.89 14.66 4.55
CA GLU A 44 -29.80 15.88 3.76
C GLU A 44 -29.26 17.06 4.58
N LYS A 45 -29.72 17.22 5.83
CA LYS A 45 -29.23 18.29 6.73
C LYS A 45 -27.76 18.07 7.08
N LEU A 46 -27.36 16.83 7.33
CA LEU A 46 -25.95 16.50 7.59
C LEU A 46 -25.07 16.79 6.37
N LEU A 47 -25.52 16.45 5.16
CA LEU A 47 -24.79 16.75 3.94
C LEU A 47 -24.62 18.26 3.73
N GLN A 48 -25.67 19.04 3.95
CA GLN A 48 -25.60 20.51 3.90
C GLN A 48 -24.66 21.11 4.94
N ALA A 49 -24.63 20.55 6.16
CA ALA A 49 -23.69 20.96 7.19
C ALA A 49 -22.23 20.72 6.75
N VAL A 50 -21.98 19.55 6.15
CA VAL A 50 -20.67 19.17 5.61
C VAL A 50 -20.24 20.10 4.47
N GLU A 51 -21.15 20.43 3.56
CA GLU A 51 -20.89 21.39 2.48
C GLU A 51 -20.56 22.78 3.02
N THR A 52 -21.32 23.25 4.02
CA THR A 52 -21.10 24.54 4.70
C THR A 52 -19.74 24.56 5.39
N GLY A 53 -19.38 23.48 6.09
CA GLY A 53 -18.08 23.31 6.72
C GLY A 53 -16.92 23.33 5.72
N GLN A 54 -17.07 22.68 4.56
CA GLN A 54 -16.04 22.66 3.52
C GLN A 54 -15.80 24.06 2.90
N VAL A 55 -16.84 24.89 2.79
CA VAL A 55 -16.68 26.29 2.36
C VAL A 55 -15.81 27.06 3.35
N ALA A 56 -16.08 26.93 4.66
CA ALA A 56 -15.30 27.59 5.70
C ALA A 56 -13.85 27.08 5.75
N ILE A 57 -13.62 25.77 5.63
CA ILE A 57 -12.27 25.17 5.55
C ILE A 57 -11.49 25.79 4.38
N ARG A 58 -12.12 25.94 3.21
CA ARG A 58 -11.49 26.54 2.04
C ARG A 58 -11.07 27.99 2.28
N GLU A 59 -11.87 28.77 2.99
CA GLU A 59 -11.51 30.14 3.36
C GLU A 59 -10.32 30.19 4.32
N ILE A 60 -10.30 29.30 5.32
CA ILE A 60 -9.18 29.15 6.25
C ILE A 60 -7.89 28.76 5.50
N CYS A 61 -7.96 27.78 4.60
CA CYS A 61 -6.82 27.38 3.77
C CYS A 61 -6.26 28.56 2.96
N LYS A 62 -7.12 29.34 2.31
CA LYS A 62 -6.72 30.54 1.55
C LYS A 62 -6.04 31.58 2.45
N ALA A 63 -6.58 31.81 3.64
CA ALA A 63 -5.99 32.74 4.59
C ALA A 63 -4.59 32.28 5.05
N ILE A 64 -4.42 30.98 5.29
CA ILE A 64 -3.12 30.37 5.61
C ILE A 64 -2.15 30.53 4.43
N ASP A 65 -2.60 30.32 3.18
CA ASP A 65 -1.74 30.50 2.01
C ASP A 65 -1.25 31.95 1.86
N VAL A 66 -2.10 32.94 2.13
CA VAL A 66 -1.70 34.36 2.17
C VAL A 66 -0.65 34.62 3.25
N LEU A 67 -0.80 34.01 4.43
CA LEU A 67 0.20 34.11 5.50
C LEU A 67 1.53 33.47 5.10
N VAL A 68 1.49 32.30 4.46
CA VAL A 68 2.69 31.62 3.93
C VAL A 68 3.40 32.48 2.87
N GLN A 69 2.65 33.19 2.02
CA GLN A 69 3.24 34.14 1.06
C GLN A 69 3.89 35.34 1.76
N THR A 70 3.32 35.80 2.88
CA THR A 70 3.80 36.99 3.60
C THR A 70 5.03 36.69 4.46
N CYS A 71 5.05 35.57 5.17
CA CYS A 71 6.10 35.27 6.16
C CYS A 71 6.46 33.77 6.26
N GLY A 72 6.09 32.96 5.27
CA GLY A 72 6.37 31.53 5.26
C GLY A 72 7.85 31.21 5.15
N LYS A 73 8.29 30.19 5.90
CA LYS A 73 9.63 29.60 5.73
C LYS A 73 9.69 28.78 4.45
N LYS A 74 10.88 28.69 3.85
CA LYS A 74 11.13 27.82 2.68
C LYS A 74 10.77 26.37 3.06
N LYS A 75 9.89 25.73 2.27
CA LYS A 75 9.57 24.32 2.44
C LYS A 75 10.84 23.49 2.25
N MET A 76 11.09 22.55 3.15
CA MET A 76 12.15 21.57 3.00
C MET A 76 11.67 20.52 1.99
N VAL A 77 12.20 20.60 0.77
CA VAL A 77 11.93 19.67 -0.33
C VAL A 77 13.08 18.69 -0.54
N GLU A 78 14.07 18.68 0.36
CA GLU A 78 15.16 17.70 0.31
C GLU A 78 14.58 16.30 0.17
N ALA A 79 15.10 15.59 -0.85
CA ALA A 79 14.44 14.48 -1.49
C ALA A 79 14.01 13.45 -0.46
N ILE A 80 12.71 13.21 -0.37
CA ILE A 80 12.19 11.99 0.23
C ILE A 80 12.90 10.86 -0.54
N ASN A 81 13.80 10.16 0.13
CA ASN A 81 14.50 9.03 -0.46
C ASN A 81 13.48 7.91 -0.60
N LEU A 82 12.87 7.83 -1.79
CA LEU A 82 11.91 6.79 -2.09
C LEU A 82 12.67 5.50 -2.41
N PRO A 83 12.16 4.34 -1.97
CA PRO A 83 12.75 3.08 -2.36
C PRO A 83 12.79 2.93 -3.89
N PRO A 84 13.84 2.29 -4.45
CA PRO A 84 13.96 2.11 -5.89
C PRO A 84 12.79 1.27 -6.44
N ALA A 85 12.30 1.62 -7.63
CA ALA A 85 11.16 0.94 -8.26
C ALA A 85 11.36 -0.58 -8.46
N GLU A 86 12.61 -1.02 -8.60
CA GLU A 86 12.98 -2.44 -8.74
C GLU A 86 12.65 -3.23 -7.47
N LEU A 87 12.85 -2.64 -6.28
CA LEU A 87 12.53 -3.28 -5.00
C LEU A 87 11.05 -3.63 -4.89
N TYR A 88 10.16 -2.78 -5.41
CA TYR A 88 8.72 -3.07 -5.46
C TYR A 88 8.40 -4.32 -6.27
N ARG A 89 9.08 -4.52 -7.42
CA ARG A 89 8.89 -5.71 -8.26
C ARG A 89 9.40 -6.96 -7.55
N HIS A 90 10.61 -6.90 -6.99
CA HIS A 90 11.20 -8.03 -6.27
C HIS A 90 10.36 -8.47 -5.08
N VAL A 91 9.83 -7.52 -4.31
CA VAL A 91 8.93 -7.81 -3.19
C VAL A 91 7.62 -8.44 -3.69
N GLU A 92 7.02 -7.93 -4.77
CA GLU A 92 5.82 -8.52 -5.37
C GLU A 92 6.07 -9.96 -5.87
N ASP A 93 7.21 -10.22 -6.51
CA ASP A 93 7.56 -11.54 -7.03
C ASP A 93 7.81 -12.58 -5.94
N ILE A 94 8.45 -12.19 -4.83
CA ILE A 94 8.72 -13.08 -3.70
C ILE A 94 7.44 -13.35 -2.90
N SER A 95 6.68 -12.30 -2.60
CA SER A 95 5.64 -12.36 -1.56
C SER A 95 4.22 -12.41 -2.09
N GLY A 96 3.96 -12.06 -3.36
CA GLY A 96 2.61 -11.82 -3.88
C GLY A 96 1.65 -13.01 -3.71
N HIS A 97 2.08 -14.22 -4.05
CA HIS A 97 1.23 -15.41 -3.91
C HIS A 97 1.00 -15.82 -2.44
N GLU A 98 2.02 -15.71 -1.60
CA GLU A 98 1.91 -16.00 -0.17
C GLU A 98 1.06 -14.95 0.56
N LEU A 99 1.15 -13.68 0.16
CA LEU A 99 0.31 -12.59 0.66
C LEU A 99 -1.18 -12.87 0.41
N VAL A 100 -1.54 -13.32 -0.80
CA VAL A 100 -2.94 -13.68 -1.12
C VAL A 100 -3.45 -14.76 -0.17
N LYS A 101 -2.65 -15.81 0.07
CA LYS A 101 -3.01 -16.91 0.99
C LYS A 101 -3.09 -16.45 2.44
N ALA A 102 -2.08 -15.70 2.91
CA ALA A 102 -2.03 -15.19 4.29
C ALA A 102 -3.21 -14.26 4.58
N LEU A 103 -3.58 -13.38 3.64
CA LEU A 103 -4.72 -12.49 3.79
C LEU A 103 -6.04 -13.28 3.88
N GLN A 104 -6.17 -14.45 3.24
CA GLN A 104 -7.38 -15.28 3.29
C GLN A 104 -7.68 -15.89 4.66
N ILE A 105 -6.71 -15.93 5.57
CA ILE A 105 -6.89 -16.41 6.94
C ILE A 105 -7.90 -15.50 7.68
N LYS A 106 -9.02 -16.08 8.14
CA LYS A 106 -10.09 -15.35 8.83
C LYS A 106 -9.63 -14.82 10.20
N GLU A 107 -8.97 -15.68 10.97
CA GLU A 107 -8.55 -15.38 12.33
C GLU A 107 -7.41 -14.36 12.38
N LYS A 108 -7.52 -13.38 13.29
CA LYS A 108 -6.58 -12.25 13.42
C LYS A 108 -5.16 -12.71 13.80
N ILE A 109 -5.04 -13.60 14.79
CA ILE A 109 -3.75 -14.01 15.34
C ILE A 109 -2.95 -14.85 14.32
N PRO A 110 -3.51 -15.91 13.72
CA PRO A 110 -2.78 -16.70 12.72
C PRO A 110 -2.44 -15.88 11.47
N ARG A 111 -3.34 -14.97 11.03
CA ARG A 111 -3.05 -14.06 9.92
C ARG A 111 -1.86 -13.15 10.21
N ARG A 112 -1.80 -12.56 11.41
CA ARG A 112 -0.65 -11.71 11.81
C ARG A 112 0.65 -12.49 11.82
N LYS A 113 0.65 -13.70 12.40
CA LYS A 113 1.85 -14.56 12.43
C LYS A 113 2.33 -14.91 11.02
N ALA A 114 1.42 -15.28 10.12
CA ALA A 114 1.77 -15.59 8.73
C ALA A 114 2.35 -14.38 7.98
N LEU A 115 1.80 -13.19 8.18
CA LEU A 115 2.32 -11.95 7.56
C LEU A 115 3.69 -11.56 8.12
N SER A 116 3.91 -11.69 9.43
CA SER A 116 5.22 -11.42 10.05
C SER A 116 6.30 -12.39 9.58
N ALA A 117 5.99 -13.69 9.50
CA ALA A 117 6.92 -14.69 8.97
C ALA A 117 7.27 -14.42 7.49
N LEU A 118 6.30 -13.94 6.70
CA LEU A 118 6.53 -13.57 5.31
C LEU A 118 7.39 -12.29 5.18
N GLU A 119 7.17 -11.30 6.06
CA GLU A 119 8.00 -10.09 6.14
C GLU A 119 9.46 -10.45 6.43
N GLU A 120 9.71 -11.29 7.44
CA GLU A 120 11.05 -11.77 7.81
C GLU A 120 11.72 -12.51 6.65
N LYS A 121 10.98 -13.39 5.95
CA LYS A 121 11.49 -14.10 4.76
C LYS A 121 11.92 -13.13 3.65
N VAL A 122 11.11 -12.10 3.37
CA VAL A 122 11.41 -11.10 2.34
C VAL A 122 12.63 -10.27 2.71
N ILE A 123 12.75 -9.88 3.98
CA ILE A 123 13.91 -9.15 4.51
C ILE A 123 15.18 -9.98 4.34
N MET A 124 15.16 -11.26 4.75
CA MET A 124 16.33 -12.15 4.66
C MET A 124 16.81 -12.29 3.19
N ILE A 125 15.88 -12.47 2.24
CA ILE A 125 16.22 -12.62 0.82
C ILE A 125 16.81 -11.33 0.23
N LEU A 126 16.25 -10.17 0.56
CA LEU A 126 16.60 -8.89 -0.10
C LEU A 126 17.70 -8.09 0.61
N SER A 127 17.92 -8.32 1.91
CA SER A 127 18.90 -7.60 2.72
C SER A 127 20.21 -8.37 2.93
N GLU A 128 20.17 -9.71 2.99
CA GLU A 128 21.36 -10.53 3.33
C GLU A 128 21.85 -11.38 2.14
N GLN A 129 20.94 -12.00 1.38
CA GLN A 129 21.31 -12.91 0.28
C GLN A 129 21.45 -12.20 -1.09
N GLY A 130 20.83 -11.02 -1.23
CA GLY A 130 20.71 -10.31 -2.51
C GLY A 130 19.73 -11.00 -3.46
N TYR A 131 18.99 -10.22 -4.25
CA TYR A 131 18.02 -10.77 -5.20
C TYR A 131 18.68 -11.24 -6.49
N VAL A 132 18.44 -12.50 -6.89
CA VAL A 132 18.74 -13.00 -8.23
C VAL A 132 17.40 -13.24 -8.95
N SER A 133 17.22 -12.60 -10.11
CA SER A 133 16.01 -12.74 -10.93
C SER A 133 15.78 -14.21 -11.32
N LYS A 134 14.51 -14.63 -11.33
CA LYS A 134 14.11 -15.98 -11.79
C LYS A 134 14.47 -16.28 -13.24
N ASP A 135 14.74 -15.26 -14.06
CA ASP A 135 15.15 -15.46 -15.45
C ASP A 135 16.58 -16.03 -15.58
N GLU A 136 17.43 -15.91 -14.55
CA GLU A 136 18.82 -16.41 -14.58
C GLU A 136 18.99 -17.81 -13.96
N LEU A 137 17.94 -18.37 -13.33
CA LEU A 137 17.96 -19.67 -12.67
C LEU A 137 17.54 -20.85 -13.58
N SER A 138 17.60 -20.68 -14.90
CA SER A 138 17.43 -21.77 -15.88
C SER A 138 18.71 -22.60 -16.12
N GLY A 139 19.64 -22.61 -15.17
CA GLY A 139 20.79 -23.51 -15.12
C GLY A 139 20.58 -24.65 -14.12
N PRO A 140 21.07 -25.88 -14.38
CA PRO A 140 20.81 -27.03 -13.52
C PRO A 140 21.36 -26.84 -12.10
N ILE A 141 20.49 -27.02 -11.11
CA ILE A 141 20.86 -27.15 -9.69
C ILE A 141 21.46 -28.55 -9.52
N GLU A 142 22.78 -28.66 -9.61
CA GLU A 142 23.53 -29.75 -8.99
C GLU A 142 24.74 -29.17 -8.24
N ASN A 143 25.01 -29.74 -7.08
CA ASN A 143 26.11 -29.46 -6.14
C ASN A 143 25.89 -28.35 -5.10
N LEU A 144 24.94 -28.67 -4.24
CA LEU A 144 24.98 -28.41 -2.80
C LEU A 144 26.08 -29.30 -2.16
N ALA A 145 27.24 -28.79 -1.70
CA ALA A 145 28.05 -29.45 -0.65
C ALA A 145 29.33 -28.74 -0.16
N ASP A 146 30.07 -27.98 -0.97
CA ASP A 146 31.50 -27.74 -0.63
C ASP A 146 31.89 -26.28 -0.32
N ILE A 147 31.32 -25.68 0.73
CA ILE A 147 31.89 -24.45 1.31
C ILE A 147 31.83 -24.54 2.85
N VAL A 148 32.76 -25.32 3.40
CA VAL A 148 33.24 -25.15 4.77
C VAL A 148 34.75 -25.23 4.69
N GLU A 149 35.41 -24.26 5.30
CA GLU A 149 36.87 -24.13 5.48
C GLU A 149 37.63 -23.67 4.23
N GLU A 150 38.05 -22.40 4.21
CA GLU A 150 39.48 -22.09 4.09
C GLU A 150 39.79 -20.82 4.90
N GLU A 151 40.91 -20.90 5.60
CA GLU A 151 41.43 -20.04 6.64
C GLU A 151 42.04 -18.75 6.06
N ASP A 152 41.87 -17.63 6.77
CA ASP A 152 42.59 -16.38 6.50
C ASP A 152 44.08 -16.53 6.88
N GLU A 153 44.97 -16.70 5.91
CA GLU A 153 46.41 -16.44 6.07
C GLU A 153 46.77 -15.07 5.47
N ASP A 154 47.17 -14.15 6.35
CA ASP A 154 47.65 -12.81 5.99
C ASP A 154 48.92 -12.86 5.12
N GLU A 155 48.88 -12.23 3.94
CA GLU A 155 50.04 -12.00 3.06
C GLU A 155 51.06 -11.05 3.70
N VAL A 156 52.28 -11.54 3.91
CA VAL A 156 53.48 -10.72 4.15
C VAL A 156 54.04 -10.30 2.77
N ILE A 157 54.06 -8.99 2.52
CA ILE A 157 54.71 -8.38 1.35
C ILE A 157 56.23 -8.40 1.56
N GLU A 158 56.96 -9.01 0.63
CA GLU A 158 58.40 -8.79 0.45
C GLU A 158 58.67 -8.28 -0.98
N ASP A 159 59.27 -7.09 -1.07
CA ASP A 159 59.67 -6.41 -2.30
C ASP A 159 60.79 -7.18 -3.02
N GLY A 160 60.64 -7.40 -4.34
CA GLY A 160 61.81 -7.66 -5.19
C GLY A 160 61.54 -8.27 -6.57
N GLU A 161 61.91 -7.47 -7.58
CA GLU A 161 62.24 -7.81 -8.98
C GLU A 161 61.17 -7.60 -10.06
N VAL A 162 61.60 -6.81 -11.06
CA VAL A 162 60.91 -6.36 -12.25
C VAL A 162 61.20 -7.38 -13.35
N ASP A 163 60.16 -8.03 -13.88
CA ASP A 163 60.25 -8.80 -15.12
C ASP A 163 59.25 -8.22 -16.13
N GLU A 164 59.78 -7.70 -17.24
CA GLU A 164 59.00 -7.19 -18.37
C GLU A 164 58.42 -8.38 -19.16
N GLY A 165 57.15 -8.69 -18.90
CA GLY A 165 56.39 -9.66 -19.69
C GLY A 165 54.91 -9.30 -19.73
N ASP A 166 54.33 -9.21 -20.93
CA ASP A 166 52.94 -8.87 -21.18
C ASP A 166 51.96 -9.71 -20.33
N VAL A 167 51.50 -9.14 -19.21
CA VAL A 167 50.42 -9.72 -18.42
C VAL A 167 49.13 -9.54 -19.22
N HIS A 168 48.74 -10.58 -19.95
CA HIS A 168 47.38 -10.75 -20.43
C HIS A 168 46.43 -10.78 -19.22
N ILE A 169 45.92 -9.61 -18.83
CA ILE A 169 44.81 -9.52 -17.88
C ILE A 169 43.61 -10.15 -18.57
N LYS A 170 43.32 -11.42 -18.25
CA LYS A 170 42.03 -12.02 -18.60
C LYS A 170 40.96 -11.16 -17.94
N PRO A 171 39.92 -10.69 -18.65
CA PRO A 171 38.87 -9.91 -18.02
C PRO A 171 38.21 -10.80 -16.97
N VAL A 172 38.42 -10.44 -15.70
CA VAL A 172 37.68 -11.06 -14.60
C VAL A 172 36.21 -10.73 -14.85
N SER A 173 35.38 -11.75 -15.05
CA SER A 173 33.93 -11.56 -15.15
C SER A 173 33.49 -10.89 -13.86
N ARG A 174 33.02 -9.64 -13.93
CA ARG A 174 32.39 -8.98 -12.78
C ARG A 174 31.23 -9.87 -12.33
N LYS A 175 31.33 -10.47 -11.15
CA LYS A 175 30.16 -11.08 -10.49
C LYS A 175 29.09 -9.98 -10.41
N PRO A 176 27.83 -10.25 -10.80
CA PRO A 176 26.79 -9.24 -10.70
C PRO A 176 26.73 -8.76 -9.25
N HIS A 177 26.78 -7.45 -9.05
CA HIS A 177 26.63 -6.87 -7.72
C HIS A 177 25.27 -7.31 -7.18
N HIS A 178 25.27 -8.15 -6.15
CA HIS A 178 24.08 -8.42 -5.34
C HIS A 178 23.59 -7.06 -4.85
N GLN A 179 22.50 -6.53 -5.42
CA GLN A 179 21.92 -5.28 -4.94
C GLN A 179 21.31 -5.56 -3.57
N LEU A 180 22.05 -5.19 -2.53
CA LEU A 180 21.56 -5.21 -1.16
C LEU A 180 20.70 -3.96 -0.96
N PHE A 181 19.41 -4.17 -0.71
CA PHE A 181 18.52 -3.08 -0.32
C PHE A 181 18.61 -2.85 1.19
N SER A 182 18.37 -1.61 1.65
CA SER A 182 18.33 -1.36 3.09
C SER A 182 17.13 -2.07 3.71
N GLU A 183 17.29 -2.62 4.91
CA GLU A 183 16.19 -3.28 5.64
C GLU A 183 14.98 -2.35 5.82
N VAL A 184 15.23 -1.06 6.00
CA VAL A 184 14.20 -0.03 6.15
C VAL A 184 13.37 0.09 4.87
N ASP A 185 14.03 0.13 3.71
CA ASP A 185 13.36 0.21 2.41
C ASP A 185 12.55 -1.06 2.13
N VAL A 186 13.11 -2.24 2.42
CA VAL A 186 12.43 -3.52 2.24
C VAL A 186 11.17 -3.59 3.10
N LYS A 187 11.24 -3.19 4.38
CA LYS A 187 10.07 -3.13 5.27
C LYS A 187 9.02 -2.13 4.78
N LEU A 188 9.44 -0.97 4.31
CA LEU A 188 8.54 0.06 3.80
C LEU A 188 7.79 -0.44 2.57
N VAL A 189 8.51 -0.99 1.59
CA VAL A 189 7.94 -1.54 0.36
C VAL A 189 7.04 -2.74 0.66
N PHE A 190 7.46 -3.66 1.53
CA PHE A 190 6.64 -4.80 1.92
C PHE A 190 5.28 -4.38 2.52
N LYS A 191 5.27 -3.37 3.39
CA LYS A 191 4.03 -2.83 3.95
C LYS A 191 3.15 -2.18 2.89
N GLU A 192 3.75 -1.45 1.95
CA GLU A 192 3.01 -0.80 0.86
C GLU A 192 2.38 -1.82 -0.10
N VAL A 193 3.15 -2.83 -0.52
CA VAL A 193 2.68 -3.95 -1.34
C VAL A 193 1.58 -4.72 -0.60
N SER A 194 1.81 -5.10 0.66
CA SER A 194 0.79 -5.78 1.48
C SER A 194 -0.51 -4.98 1.59
N SER A 195 -0.40 -3.66 1.79
CA SER A 195 -1.54 -2.73 1.82
C SER A 195 -2.27 -2.69 0.48
N LYS A 196 -1.55 -2.68 -0.64
CA LYS A 196 -2.13 -2.72 -2.00
C LYS A 196 -2.93 -4.00 -2.23
N TYR A 197 -2.40 -5.17 -1.85
CA TYR A 197 -3.12 -6.44 -1.92
C TYR A 197 -4.34 -6.49 -1.01
N LEU A 198 -4.22 -5.99 0.22
CA LEU A 198 -5.35 -5.91 1.14
C LEU A 198 -6.47 -5.00 0.61
N ARG A 199 -6.13 -3.81 0.10
CA ARG A 199 -7.09 -2.86 -0.48
C ARG A 199 -7.81 -3.45 -1.68
N ARG A 200 -7.08 -4.06 -2.62
CA ARG A 200 -7.67 -4.76 -3.79
C ARG A 200 -8.69 -5.80 -3.34
N ARG A 201 -8.32 -6.61 -2.36
CA ARG A 201 -9.22 -7.64 -1.83
C ARG A 201 -10.44 -7.07 -1.12
N ILE A 202 -10.31 -6.01 -0.33
CA ILE A 202 -11.47 -5.35 0.30
C ILE A 202 -12.44 -4.86 -0.77
N VAL A 203 -11.92 -4.25 -1.84
CA VAL A 203 -12.74 -3.80 -2.96
C VAL A 203 -13.38 -4.98 -3.68
N GLU A 204 -12.64 -6.03 -4.03
CA GLU A 204 -13.19 -7.24 -4.66
C GLU A 204 -14.27 -7.90 -3.81
N VAL A 205 -14.02 -8.10 -2.50
CA VAL A 205 -15.00 -8.67 -1.57
C VAL A 205 -16.23 -7.77 -1.46
N ASN A 206 -16.07 -6.45 -1.41
CA ASN A 206 -17.19 -5.51 -1.34
C ASN A 206 -17.96 -5.40 -2.66
N VAL A 207 -17.29 -5.46 -3.80
CA VAL A 207 -17.91 -5.50 -5.13
C VAL A 207 -18.67 -6.80 -5.31
N ILE A 208 -18.07 -7.94 -4.98
CA ILE A 208 -18.72 -9.25 -4.98
C ILE A 208 -19.89 -9.25 -3.99
N ALA A 209 -19.74 -8.70 -2.79
CA ALA A 209 -20.84 -8.61 -1.82
C ALA A 209 -21.95 -7.64 -2.24
N ARG A 210 -21.63 -6.58 -3.00
CA ARG A 210 -22.62 -5.68 -3.61
C ARG A 210 -23.31 -6.36 -4.79
N MET A 211 -22.57 -7.09 -5.62
CA MET A 211 -23.08 -7.82 -6.79
C MET A 211 -23.93 -9.01 -6.36
N LEU A 212 -23.52 -9.77 -5.34
CA LEU A 212 -24.31 -10.84 -4.74
C LEU A 212 -25.55 -10.30 -4.02
N ARG A 213 -25.46 -9.14 -3.34
CA ARG A 213 -26.67 -8.46 -2.83
C ARG A 213 -27.57 -8.06 -3.99
N TYR A 214 -27.03 -7.47 -5.06
CA TYR A 214 -27.81 -7.04 -6.22
C TYR A 214 -28.51 -8.23 -6.89
N ILE A 215 -27.78 -9.34 -7.10
CA ILE A 215 -28.34 -10.60 -7.62
C ILE A 215 -29.40 -11.16 -6.67
N TYR A 216 -29.14 -11.19 -5.36
CA TYR A 216 -30.11 -11.66 -4.36
C TYR A 216 -31.37 -10.79 -4.34
N TYR A 217 -31.22 -9.45 -4.37
CA TYR A 217 -32.34 -8.51 -4.47
C TYR A 217 -33.09 -8.68 -5.79
N SER A 218 -32.41 -8.86 -6.92
CA SER A 218 -33.06 -9.13 -8.22
C SER A 218 -33.79 -10.48 -8.24
N ILE A 219 -33.24 -11.52 -7.60
CA ILE A 219 -33.88 -12.84 -7.49
C ILE A 219 -35.11 -12.78 -6.55
N CYS A 220 -35.02 -12.01 -5.45
CA CYS A 220 -36.15 -11.80 -4.54
C CYS A 220 -37.24 -10.88 -5.12
N TRP A 221 -36.90 -10.01 -6.08
CA TRP A 221 -37.86 -9.07 -6.70
C TRP A 221 -38.58 -9.68 -7.92
N VAL A 222 -37.96 -10.63 -8.62
CA VAL A 222 -38.56 -11.31 -9.78
C VAL A 222 -39.03 -12.71 -9.38
N GLY A 223 -40.25 -12.79 -8.86
CA GLY A 223 -40.89 -14.04 -8.47
C GLY A 223 -40.84 -15.14 -9.55
N SER A 224 -40.28 -16.29 -9.18
CA SER A 224 -40.52 -17.68 -9.64
C SER A 224 -40.79 -18.05 -11.10
N PHE A 225 -40.64 -17.22 -12.13
CA PHE A 225 -40.94 -17.68 -13.51
C PHE A 225 -39.86 -17.47 -14.58
N HIS A 226 -38.69 -16.89 -14.26
CA HIS A 226 -37.64 -16.64 -15.26
C HIS A 226 -36.22 -17.09 -14.85
N LEU A 227 -36.12 -17.95 -13.81
CA LEU A 227 -34.82 -18.37 -13.27
C LEU A 227 -34.01 -19.27 -14.22
N HIS A 228 -34.65 -19.96 -15.18
CA HIS A 228 -33.95 -20.87 -16.08
C HIS A 228 -33.24 -20.16 -17.25
N ILE A 229 -33.82 -19.08 -17.78
CA ILE A 229 -33.28 -18.38 -18.96
C ILE A 229 -32.08 -17.49 -18.58
N ALA A 230 -32.14 -16.83 -17.42
CA ALA A 230 -31.05 -15.95 -16.96
C ALA A 230 -29.78 -16.72 -16.57
N PHE A 231 -29.91 -17.94 -16.01
CA PHE A 231 -28.76 -18.76 -15.66
C PHE A 231 -28.02 -19.32 -16.89
N GLN A 232 -28.77 -19.63 -17.97
CA GLN A 232 -28.20 -20.08 -19.25
C GLN A 232 -27.50 -18.95 -20.02
N PHE A 233 -28.01 -17.72 -19.94
CA PHE A 233 -27.39 -16.57 -20.60
C PHE A 233 -26.10 -16.10 -19.91
N ALA A 234 -26.06 -16.13 -18.58
CA ALA A 234 -24.87 -15.75 -17.81
C ALA A 234 -23.73 -16.77 -17.92
N THR A 235 -24.05 -18.07 -17.99
CA THR A 235 -23.05 -19.13 -18.18
C THR A 235 -22.50 -19.15 -19.61
N SER A 236 -23.32 -18.84 -20.62
CA SER A 236 -22.86 -18.74 -22.03
C SER A 236 -21.88 -17.60 -22.28
N GLN A 237 -22.05 -16.45 -21.60
CA GLN A 237 -21.15 -15.29 -21.74
C GLN A 237 -19.82 -15.48 -20.99
N PHE A 238 -19.80 -16.30 -19.93
CA PHE A 238 -18.60 -16.54 -19.12
C PHE A 238 -17.65 -17.57 -19.77
N TYR A 239 -18.16 -18.53 -20.55
CA TYR A 239 -17.33 -19.52 -21.24
C TYR A 239 -16.82 -19.08 -22.63
N SER A 240 -17.39 -18.03 -23.23
CA SER A 240 -16.92 -17.51 -24.53
C SER A 240 -15.85 -16.42 -24.42
N GLY A 241 -15.41 -16.08 -23.21
CA GLY A 241 -14.42 -15.03 -22.93
C GLY A 241 -13.22 -15.47 -22.10
N LEU A 242 -12.99 -16.79 -21.97
CA LEU A 242 -11.80 -17.42 -21.41
C LEU A 242 -11.00 -18.09 -22.52
#